data_AF-A0A7Y0N3F2-F1
#
_entry.id   AF-A0A7Y0N3F2-F1
#
_cell.length_a   1.000
_cell.length_b   1.000
_cell.length_c   1.000
_cell.angle_alpha   90.00
_cell.angle_beta   90.00
_cell.angle_gamma   90.00
#
_symmetry.space_group_name_H-M   'P 1'
#
loop_
_entity.id
_entity.type
_entity.pdbx_description
1 polymer ?
#
loop_
_entity_poly.entity_id
_entity_poly.type
_entity_poly.pdbx_seq_one_letter_code
_entity_poly.pdbx_strand_id
1 'polypeptide(L)'
;ELSRAGVMPASHGADVQKLVTLGQKWLQSYEVMLSKPQSQWLSYYNEHKNTFEEQFVDVRAQLNVVKSAIEDKQGELKSDISAATARAESILEMGIIVVILAALGMVFLLLRTVLKPLNDIKDAMAQIASGDGDLSQRIQINTQDEIGQLAKAFNEFVSKIQAT
;
A
#
# COMPACT_ATOMS: atom_id res chain seq x y z
N GLU A 1 -31.72 -1.79 -8.97
CA GLU A 1 -30.73 -1.48 -10.02
C GLU A 1 -29.47 -0.80 -9.45
N LEU A 2 -29.50 0.42 -8.90
CA LEU A 2 -28.29 1.15 -8.45
C LEU A 2 -27.58 0.58 -7.19
N SER A 3 -28.33 0.00 -6.24
CA SER A 3 -27.74 -0.69 -5.07
C SER A 3 -27.05 -2.02 -5.44
N ARG A 4 -27.48 -2.69 -6.52
CA ARG A 4 -26.86 -3.94 -7.00
C ARG A 4 -25.50 -3.69 -7.68
N ALA A 5 -25.28 -2.50 -8.22
CA ALA A 5 -24.02 -2.11 -8.85
C ALA A 5 -22.92 -1.74 -7.83
N GLY A 6 -23.20 -1.79 -6.52
CA GLY A 6 -22.22 -1.46 -5.47
C GLY A 6 -21.85 0.03 -5.37
N VAL A 7 -22.51 0.89 -6.16
CA VAL A 7 -22.19 2.33 -6.24
C VAL A 7 -22.78 3.13 -5.07
N MET A 8 -23.82 2.61 -4.39
CA MET A 8 -24.41 3.25 -3.21
C MET A 8 -24.71 2.24 -2.09
N PRO A 9 -24.45 2.60 -0.81
CA PRO A 9 -24.92 1.84 0.34
C PRO A 9 -26.44 1.67 0.33
N ALA A 10 -26.95 0.54 0.81
CA ALA A 10 -28.40 0.26 0.87
C ALA A 10 -29.20 1.34 1.65
N SER A 11 -28.55 2.04 2.59
CA SER A 11 -29.14 3.14 3.35
C SER A 11 -29.53 4.36 2.51
N HIS A 12 -28.87 4.58 1.36
CA HIS A 12 -29.11 5.74 0.49
C HIS A 12 -30.11 5.44 -0.63
N GLY A 13 -30.45 4.16 -0.81
CA GLY A 13 -31.46 3.73 -1.78
C GLY A 13 -32.84 4.32 -1.49
N ALA A 14 -33.18 4.50 -0.21
CA ALA A 14 -34.43 5.13 0.20
C ALA A 14 -34.51 6.61 -0.21
N ASP A 15 -33.42 7.37 -0.04
CA ASP A 15 -33.37 8.79 -0.40
C ASP A 15 -33.43 9.02 -1.90
N VAL A 16 -32.74 8.17 -2.68
CA VAL A 16 -32.82 8.19 -4.14
C VAL A 16 -34.22 7.78 -4.61
N GLN A 17 -34.81 6.75 -4.02
CA GLN A 17 -36.17 6.33 -4.36
C GLN A 17 -37.20 7.42 -4.05
N LYS A 18 -37.03 8.11 -2.92
CA LYS A 18 -37.86 9.26 -2.55
C LYS A 18 -37.69 10.41 -3.54
N LEU A 19 -36.46 10.73 -3.96
CA LEU A 19 -36.20 11.73 -4.99
C LEU A 19 -36.90 11.39 -6.32
N VAL A 20 -36.81 10.13 -6.76
CA VAL A 20 -37.50 9.64 -7.95
C VAL A 20 -39.01 9.79 -7.82
N THR A 21 -39.56 9.41 -6.66
CA THR A 21 -41.00 9.49 -6.39
C THR A 21 -41.51 10.93 -6.41
N LEU A 22 -40.79 11.85 -5.77
CA LEU A 22 -41.10 13.28 -5.78
C LEU A 22 -41.01 13.87 -7.20
N GLY A 23 -39.97 13.49 -7.95
CA GLY A 23 -39.80 13.91 -9.34
C GLY A 23 -40.91 13.40 -10.25
N GLN A 24 -41.33 12.14 -10.10
CA GLN A 24 -42.46 11.57 -10.84
C GLN A 24 -43.77 12.30 -10.53
N LYS A 25 -44.05 12.56 -9.25
CA LYS A 25 -45.23 13.34 -8.83
C LYS A 25 -45.25 14.73 -9.45
N TRP A 26 -44.09 15.39 -9.49
CA TRP A 26 -43.93 16.71 -10.11
C TRP A 26 -44.15 16.67 -11.63
N LEU A 27 -43.52 15.71 -12.31
CA LEU A 27 -43.67 15.53 -13.77
C LEU A 27 -45.12 15.19 -14.16
N GLN A 28 -45.81 14.36 -13.37
CA GLN A 28 -47.21 14.01 -13.62
C GLN A 28 -48.12 15.25 -13.60
N SER A 29 -47.87 16.21 -12.70
CA SER A 29 -48.63 17.47 -12.68
C SER A 29 -48.49 18.27 -13.98
N TYR A 30 -47.29 18.26 -14.58
CA TYR A 30 -47.06 18.89 -15.89
C TYR A 30 -47.65 18.08 -17.03
N GLU A 31 -47.59 16.75 -16.98
CA GLU A 31 -48.20 15.89 -17.99
C GLU A 31 -49.70 16.15 -18.11
N VAL A 32 -50.40 16.30 -16.97
CA VAL A 32 -51.83 16.68 -16.95
C VAL A 32 -52.05 18.05 -17.59
N MET A 33 -51.20 19.04 -17.32
CA MET A 33 -51.29 20.36 -17.98
C MET A 33 -51.11 20.23 -19.50
N LEU A 34 -50.07 19.52 -19.93
CA LEU A 34 -49.71 19.36 -21.34
C LEU A 34 -50.75 18.54 -22.12
N SER A 35 -51.52 17.68 -21.45
CA SER A 35 -52.65 16.95 -22.05
C SER A 35 -53.85 17.84 -22.42
N LYS A 36 -53.94 19.05 -21.85
CA LYS A 36 -55.03 20.00 -22.11
C LYS A 36 -54.74 20.86 -23.35
N PRO A 37 -55.77 21.46 -23.99
CA PRO A 37 -55.57 22.43 -25.06
C PRO A 37 -54.66 23.59 -24.61
N GLN A 38 -53.75 24.02 -25.47
CA GLN A 38 -52.73 25.03 -25.15
C GLN A 38 -53.32 26.35 -24.62
N SER A 39 -54.51 26.74 -25.07
CA SER A 39 -55.23 27.93 -24.57
C SER A 39 -55.59 27.86 -23.09
N GLN A 40 -55.64 26.67 -22.50
CA GLN A 40 -56.00 26.43 -21.09
C GLN A 40 -54.78 26.26 -20.18
N TRP A 41 -53.56 26.24 -20.72
CA TRP A 41 -52.35 26.00 -19.92
C TRP A 41 -52.13 27.08 -18.87
N LEU A 42 -52.26 28.36 -19.24
CA LEU A 42 -51.99 29.47 -18.32
C LEU A 42 -52.99 29.50 -17.17
N SER A 43 -54.28 29.27 -17.44
CA SER A 43 -55.31 29.21 -16.39
C SER A 43 -55.10 28.02 -15.47
N TYR A 44 -54.83 26.83 -16.03
CA TYR A 44 -54.57 25.62 -15.26
C TYR A 44 -53.31 25.76 -14.39
N TYR A 45 -52.23 26.30 -14.96
CA TYR A 45 -50.99 26.57 -14.24
C TYR A 45 -51.23 27.54 -13.08
N ASN A 46 -51.92 28.65 -13.31
CA ASN A 46 -52.19 29.64 -12.26
C ASN A 46 -53.06 29.06 -11.14
N GLU A 47 -54.04 28.22 -11.48
CA GLU A 47 -54.89 27.53 -10.51
C GLU A 47 -54.10 26.54 -9.63
N HIS A 48 -53.13 25.83 -10.22
CA HIS A 48 -52.35 24.79 -9.52
C HIS A 48 -50.94 25.25 -9.12
N LYS A 49 -50.64 26.55 -9.25
CA LYS A 49 -49.29 27.11 -9.08
C LYS A 49 -48.65 26.70 -7.76
N ASN A 50 -49.41 26.78 -6.66
CA ASN A 50 -48.91 26.43 -5.33
C ASN A 50 -48.46 24.97 -5.24
N THR A 51 -49.19 24.06 -5.89
CA THR A 51 -48.84 22.63 -5.93
C THR A 51 -47.55 22.38 -6.73
N PHE A 52 -47.36 23.09 -7.86
CA PHE A 52 -46.12 22.99 -8.62
C PHE A 52 -44.90 23.48 -7.85
N GLU A 53 -45.04 24.62 -7.17
CA GLU A 53 -43.98 25.21 -6.34
C GLU A 53 -43.61 24.29 -5.17
N GLU A 54 -44.61 23.76 -4.45
CA GLU A 54 -44.39 22.83 -3.35
C GLU A 54 -43.68 21.55 -3.81
N GLN A 55 -44.15 20.94 -4.90
CA GLN A 55 -43.52 19.75 -5.48
C GLN A 55 -42.07 20.02 -5.93
N PHE A 56 -41.81 21.19 -6.52
CA PHE A 56 -40.45 21.58 -6.90
C PHE A 56 -39.54 21.77 -5.68
N VAL A 57 -40.03 22.42 -4.63
CA VAL A 57 -39.30 22.59 -3.37
C VAL A 57 -38.96 21.24 -2.74
N ASP A 58 -39.90 20.30 -2.72
CA ASP A 58 -39.68 18.94 -2.21
C ASP A 58 -38.61 18.19 -3.01
N VAL A 59 -38.68 18.23 -4.34
CA VAL A 59 -37.68 17.62 -5.22
C VAL A 59 -36.30 18.22 -4.96
N ARG A 60 -36.20 19.55 -4.90
CA ARG A 60 -34.94 20.25 -4.64
C ARG A 60 -34.39 19.91 -3.26
N ALA A 61 -35.23 19.88 -2.24
CA ALA A 61 -34.82 19.53 -0.88
C ALA A 61 -34.25 18.10 -0.83
N GLN A 62 -34.95 17.14 -1.43
CA GLN A 62 -34.49 15.75 -1.47
C GLN A 62 -33.24 15.58 -2.34
N LEU A 63 -33.10 16.36 -3.42
CA LEU A 63 -31.89 16.37 -4.24
C LEU A 63 -30.66 16.82 -3.42
N ASN A 64 -30.82 17.83 -2.57
CA ASN A 64 -29.75 18.27 -1.68
C ASN A 64 -29.35 17.21 -0.65
N VAL A 65 -30.32 16.45 -0.14
CA VAL A 65 -30.05 15.31 0.77
C VAL A 65 -29.18 14.26 0.07
N VAL A 66 -29.61 13.83 -1.14
CA VAL A 66 -28.85 12.85 -1.93
C VAL A 66 -27.46 13.38 -2.28
N LYS A 67 -27.36 14.66 -2.65
CA LYS A 67 -26.08 15.31 -2.94
C LYS A 67 -25.14 15.29 -1.74
N SER A 68 -25.60 15.72 -0.56
CA SER A 68 -24.80 15.73 0.67
C SER A 68 -24.28 14.33 1.00
N ALA A 69 -25.15 13.32 0.89
CA ALA A 69 -24.79 11.95 1.18
C ALA A 69 -23.71 11.40 0.23
N ILE A 70 -23.74 11.81 -1.04
CA ILE A 70 -22.69 11.50 -2.02
C ILE A 70 -21.38 12.23 -1.68
N GLU A 71 -21.44 13.51 -1.33
CA GLU A 71 -20.27 14.31 -0.94
C GLU A 71 -19.59 13.73 0.31
N ASP A 72 -20.37 13.33 1.32
CA ASP A 72 -19.88 12.68 2.53
C ASP A 72 -19.18 11.36 2.22
N LYS A 73 -19.80 10.51 1.38
CA LYS A 73 -19.20 9.23 0.99
C LYS A 73 -17.94 9.41 0.14
N GLN A 74 -17.90 10.42 -0.73
CA GLN A 74 -16.69 10.77 -1.46
C GLN A 74 -15.56 11.23 -0.52
N GLY A 75 -15.89 12.01 0.52
CA GLY A 75 -14.94 12.42 1.56
C GLY A 75 -14.35 11.23 2.33
N GLU A 76 -15.22 10.32 2.78
CA GLU A 76 -14.83 9.09 3.47
C GLU A 76 -13.94 8.20 2.60
N LEU A 77 -14.35 7.91 1.37
CA LEU A 77 -13.55 7.10 0.43
C LEU A 77 -12.18 7.71 0.14
N LYS A 78 -12.11 9.04 -0.01
CA LYS A 78 -10.83 9.74 -0.21
C LYS A 78 -9.92 9.61 1.01
N SER A 79 -10.47 9.69 2.21
CA SER A 79 -9.75 9.50 3.47
C SER A 79 -9.25 8.05 3.64
N ASP A 80 -10.10 7.07 3.31
CA ASP A 80 -9.73 5.66 3.39
C ASP A 80 -8.63 5.30 2.40
N ILE A 81 -8.74 5.81 1.16
CA ILE A 81 -7.71 5.63 0.13
C ILE A 81 -6.39 6.25 0.57
N SER A 82 -6.40 7.49 1.08
CA SER A 82 -5.15 8.14 1.51
C SER A 82 -4.51 7.43 2.71
N ALA A 83 -5.32 6.96 3.67
CA ALA A 83 -4.84 6.17 4.80
C ALA A 83 -4.26 4.81 4.35
N ALA A 84 -4.89 4.14 3.39
CA ALA A 84 -4.40 2.88 2.83
C ALA A 84 -3.06 3.09 2.08
N THR A 85 -2.94 4.15 1.28
CA THR A 85 -1.71 4.50 0.58
C THR A 85 -0.58 4.80 1.57
N ALA A 86 -0.83 5.61 2.60
CA ALA A 86 0.18 5.94 3.62
C ALA A 86 0.67 4.70 4.39
N ARG A 87 -0.22 3.74 4.67
CA ARG A 87 0.16 2.45 5.27
C ARG A 87 1.02 1.63 4.32
N ALA A 88 0.66 1.56 3.04
CA ALA A 88 1.45 0.85 2.04
C ALA A 88 2.85 1.44 1.89
N GLU A 89 2.97 2.77 1.82
CA GLU A 89 4.25 3.49 1.81
C GLU A 89 5.09 3.15 3.05
N SER A 90 4.49 3.22 4.25
CA SER A 90 5.19 2.88 5.51
C SER A 90 5.70 1.43 5.54
N ILE A 91 4.93 0.48 5.01
CA ILE A 91 5.32 -0.93 4.92
C ILE A 91 6.49 -1.09 3.94
N LEU A 92 6.45 -0.42 2.80
CA LEU A 92 7.53 -0.46 1.80
C LEU A 92 8.81 0.14 2.35
N GLU A 93 8.74 1.31 3.00
CA GLU A 93 9.90 1.96 3.64
C GLU A 93 10.54 1.05 4.69
N MET A 94 9.74 0.48 5.58
CA MET A 94 10.24 -0.44 6.61
C MET A 94 10.79 -1.74 6.00
N GLY A 95 10.16 -2.25 4.94
CA GLY A 95 10.67 -3.38 4.18
C GLY A 95 12.05 -3.10 3.57
N ILE A 96 12.25 -1.91 2.99
CA ILE A 96 13.54 -1.48 2.44
C ILE A 96 14.60 -1.42 3.54
N ILE A 97 14.28 -0.83 4.70
CA ILE A 97 15.22 -0.75 5.84
C ILE A 97 15.64 -2.15 6.29
N VAL A 98 14.69 -3.09 6.42
CA VAL A 98 14.98 -4.48 6.81
C VAL A 98 15.89 -5.17 5.80
N VAL A 99 15.62 -4.99 4.50
CA VAL A 99 16.46 -5.55 3.42
C VAL A 99 17.88 -4.98 3.46
N ILE A 100 18.03 -3.67 3.65
CA ILE A 100 19.34 -3.01 3.76
C ILE A 100 20.10 -3.55 4.97
N LEU A 101 19.47 -3.64 6.14
CA LEU A 101 20.10 -4.15 7.35
C LEU A 101 20.51 -5.62 7.22
N ALA A 102 19.67 -6.45 6.58
CA ALA A 102 19.99 -7.84 6.30
C ALA A 102 21.20 -7.96 5.35
N ALA A 103 21.24 -7.16 4.29
CA ALA A 103 22.37 -7.13 3.35
C ALA A 103 23.67 -6.70 4.04
N LEU A 104 23.63 -5.63 4.84
CA LEU A 104 24.79 -5.18 5.62
C LEU A 104 25.27 -6.23 6.62
N GLY A 105 24.33 -6.88 7.32
CA GLY A 105 24.63 -7.98 8.24
C GLY A 105 25.28 -9.16 7.53
N MET A 106 24.78 -9.55 6.36
CA MET A 106 25.35 -10.62 5.55
C MET A 106 26.76 -10.29 5.05
N VAL A 107 26.97 -9.06 4.55
CA VAL A 107 28.31 -8.59 4.17
C VAL A 107 29.27 -8.64 5.36
N PHE A 108 28.85 -8.14 6.52
CA PHE A 108 29.66 -8.18 7.73
C PHE A 108 30.05 -9.61 8.14
N LEU A 109 29.10 -10.55 8.07
CA LEU A 109 29.37 -11.96 8.35
C LEU A 109 30.36 -12.56 7.35
N LEU A 110 30.19 -12.32 6.04
CA LEU A 110 31.10 -12.80 5.01
C LEU A 110 32.53 -12.26 5.21
N LEU A 111 32.66 -10.96 5.51
CA LEU A 111 33.97 -10.36 5.80
C LEU A 111 34.66 -11.03 6.99
N ARG A 112 33.91 -11.33 8.05
CA ARG A 112 34.46 -11.89 9.30
C ARG A 112 34.74 -13.39 9.23
N THR A 113 33.89 -14.15 8.56
CA THR A 113 33.93 -15.63 8.57
C THR A 113 34.70 -16.21 7.39
N VAL A 114 34.75 -15.51 6.26
CA VAL A 114 35.39 -16.01 5.04
C VAL A 114 36.62 -15.17 4.68
N LEU A 115 36.46 -13.86 4.45
CA LEU A 115 37.55 -13.05 3.91
C LEU A 115 38.68 -12.84 4.91
N LYS A 116 38.38 -12.65 6.20
CA LYS A 116 39.42 -12.46 7.21
C LYS A 116 40.33 -13.69 7.36
N PRO A 117 39.82 -14.91 7.63
CA PRO A 117 40.69 -16.09 7.73
C PRO A 117 41.47 -16.38 6.43
N LEU A 118 40.88 -16.14 5.26
CA LEU A 118 41.60 -16.26 3.99
C LEU A 118 42.76 -15.28 3.87
N ASN A 119 42.58 -14.02 4.29
CA ASN A 119 43.67 -13.05 4.34
C ASN A 119 44.74 -13.45 5.36
N ASP A 120 44.34 -13.93 6.54
CA ASP A 120 45.27 -14.41 7.57
C ASP A 120 46.14 -15.56 7.04
N ILE A 121 45.54 -16.53 6.31
CA ILE A 121 46.26 -17.63 5.64
C ILE A 121 47.21 -17.10 4.56
N LYS A 122 46.72 -16.19 3.70
CA LYS A 122 47.49 -15.59 2.62
C LYS A 122 48.71 -14.83 3.16
N ASP A 123 48.53 -14.02 4.20
CA ASP A 123 49.60 -13.21 4.80
C ASP A 123 50.62 -14.11 5.52
N ALA A 124 50.18 -15.14 6.25
CA ALA A 124 51.08 -16.11 6.89
C ALA A 124 51.92 -16.89 5.85
N MET A 125 51.30 -17.32 4.75
CA MET A 125 52.01 -17.95 3.63
C MET A 125 53.06 -17.02 3.02
N ALA A 126 52.73 -15.74 2.83
CA ALA A 126 53.65 -14.75 2.27
C ALA A 126 54.89 -14.53 3.17
N GLN A 127 54.70 -14.48 4.49
CA GLN A 127 55.81 -14.33 5.45
C GLN A 127 56.75 -15.54 5.48
N ILE A 128 56.21 -16.75 5.38
CA ILE A 128 57.04 -17.97 5.29
C ILE A 128 57.84 -17.97 3.99
N ALA A 129 57.20 -17.62 2.87
CA ALA A 129 57.86 -17.57 1.56
C ALA A 129 58.99 -16.53 1.48
N SER A 130 58.92 -15.43 2.25
CA SER A 130 59.97 -14.41 2.29
C SER A 130 61.16 -14.74 3.18
N GLY A 131 61.10 -15.82 3.99
CA GLY A 131 62.19 -16.27 4.85
C GLY A 131 62.29 -15.59 6.22
N ASP A 132 61.45 -14.58 6.49
CA ASP A 132 61.38 -13.84 7.76
C ASP A 132 60.20 -14.28 8.66
N GLY A 133 59.47 -15.33 8.26
CA GLY A 133 58.25 -15.76 8.94
C GLY A 133 58.50 -16.45 10.28
N ASP A 134 57.86 -15.95 11.34
CA ASP A 134 57.82 -16.63 12.65
C ASP A 134 56.95 -17.90 12.57
N LEU A 135 57.64 -19.04 12.44
CA LEU A 135 57.04 -20.38 12.37
C LEU A 135 56.37 -20.82 13.68
N SER A 136 56.40 -20.03 14.76
CA SER A 136 55.65 -20.31 15.99
C SER A 136 54.18 -19.88 15.91
N GLN A 137 53.82 -18.98 14.98
CA GLN A 137 52.44 -18.56 14.80
C GLN A 137 51.56 -19.65 14.18
N ARG A 138 50.30 -19.68 14.57
CA ARG A 138 49.28 -20.62 14.08
C ARG A 138 48.02 -19.85 13.74
N ILE A 139 47.36 -20.26 12.66
CA ILE A 139 46.09 -19.70 12.22
C ILE A 139 44.99 -20.23 13.12
N GLN A 140 44.16 -19.33 13.63
CA GLN A 140 43.09 -19.69 14.54
C GLN A 140 41.93 -20.36 13.78
N ILE A 141 41.59 -21.59 14.15
CA ILE A 141 40.53 -22.37 13.48
C ILE A 141 39.20 -22.02 14.16
N ASN A 142 38.40 -21.18 13.51
CA ASN A 142 37.13 -20.68 14.03
C ASN A 142 35.90 -21.26 13.33
N THR A 143 36.09 -22.10 12.30
CA THR A 143 35.03 -22.70 11.47
C THR A 143 35.31 -24.18 11.24
N GLN A 144 34.29 -24.98 10.92
CA GLN A 144 34.42 -26.40 10.54
C GLN A 144 34.22 -26.63 9.02
N ASP A 145 34.20 -25.56 8.25
CA ASP A 145 34.04 -25.56 6.79
C ASP A 145 35.40 -25.74 6.06
N GLU A 146 35.39 -25.56 4.74
CA GLU A 146 36.59 -25.66 3.88
C GLU A 146 37.70 -24.69 4.31
N ILE A 147 37.34 -23.52 4.85
CA ILE A 147 38.29 -22.51 5.33
C ILE A 147 38.97 -23.00 6.62
N GLY A 148 38.20 -23.60 7.53
CA GLY A 148 38.73 -24.21 8.74
C GLY A 148 39.65 -25.40 8.46
N GLN A 149 39.29 -26.23 7.48
CA GLN A 149 40.14 -27.34 7.02
C GLN A 149 41.44 -26.84 6.40
N LEU A 150 41.39 -25.75 5.61
CA LEU A 150 42.58 -25.11 5.04
C LEU A 150 43.51 -24.55 6.12
N ALA A 151 42.95 -23.84 7.12
CA ALA A 151 43.71 -23.34 8.26
C ALA A 151 44.38 -24.47 9.05
N LYS A 152 43.70 -25.60 9.23
CA LYS A 152 44.26 -26.79 9.88
C LYS A 152 45.42 -27.37 9.08
N ALA A 153 45.25 -27.57 7.78
CA ALA A 153 46.30 -28.10 6.90
C ALA A 153 47.53 -27.18 6.87
N PHE A 154 47.33 -25.85 6.87
CA PHE A 154 48.40 -24.87 6.99
C PHE A 154 49.19 -25.06 8.30
N ASN A 155 48.49 -25.14 9.44
CA ASN A 155 49.14 -25.29 10.75
C ASN A 155 49.94 -26.60 10.87
N GLU A 156 49.45 -27.70 10.29
CA GLU A 156 50.16 -28.99 10.24
C GLU A 156 51.42 -28.91 9.38
N PHE A 157 51.35 -28.25 8.22
CA PHE A 157 52.49 -28.03 7.34
C PHE A 157 53.61 -27.25 8.03
N VAL A 158 53.28 -26.12 8.67
CA VAL A 158 54.25 -25.30 9.43
C VAL A 158 54.90 -26.10 10.55
N SER A 159 54.12 -26.91 11.28
CA SER A 159 54.63 -27.73 12.38
C SER A 159 55.65 -28.77 11.92
N LYS A 160 55.52 -29.30 10.69
CA LYS A 160 56.50 -30.24 10.11
C LYS A 160 57.80 -29.53 9.70
N ILE A 161 57.71 -28.33 9.12
CA ILE A 161 58.90 -27.55 8.77
C ILE A 161 59.69 -27.18 10.03
N GLN A 162 59.01 -26.74 11.08
CA GLN A 162 59.66 -26.35 12.34
C GLN A 162 60.34 -27.53 13.06
N ALA A 163 59.90 -28.76 12.81
CA ALA A 163 60.46 -29.98 13.40
C ALA A 163 61.66 -30.55 12.62
N THR A 164 62.03 -29.95 11.48
CA THR A 164 63.19 -30.33 10.66
C THR A 164 64.38 -29.43 10.98
#